data_AF-A0A101VIP5-F1
#
_entry.id   AF-A0A101VIP5-F1
#
_cell.length_a   1.000
_cell.length_b   1.000
_cell.length_c   1.000
_cell.angle_alpha   90.00
_cell.angle_beta   90.00
_cell.angle_gamma   90.00
#
_symmetry.space_group_name_H-M   'P 1'
#
loop_
_entity.id
_entity.type
_entity.pdbx_description
1 polymer ?
#
loop_
_entity_poly.entity_id
_entity_poly.type
_entity_poly.pdbx_seq_one_letter_code
_entity_poly.pdbx_strand_id
1 'polypeptide(L)'
;MAVRRGFTLSLPLLMIACATTAPEEPQYQEREAGADHACDASGLQGHIGHTATVRSGAILLELSGARVLRWVPPRTAVTMDYRPDRLTVSYDDDMVITRISCG
;
A
#
# COMPACT_ATOMS: atom_id res chain seq x y z
N MET A 1 -56.11 -7.24 67.20
CA MET A 1 -54.75 -7.45 67.74
C MET A 1 -53.82 -7.61 66.54
N ALA A 2 -53.12 -6.55 66.12
CA ALA A 2 -51.75 -6.17 66.53
C ALA A 2 -50.68 -7.11 65.93
N VAL A 3 -49.54 -6.70 65.39
CA VAL A 3 -48.91 -5.41 65.06
C VAL A 3 -47.73 -5.75 64.12
N ARG A 4 -47.49 -4.89 63.12
CA ARG A 4 -46.23 -4.56 62.41
C ARG A 4 -45.20 -5.65 62.12
N ARG A 5 -44.82 -5.80 60.84
CA ARG A 5 -43.45 -6.20 60.44
C ARG A 5 -42.94 -5.40 59.25
N GLY A 6 -41.96 -4.54 59.57
CA GLY A 6 -40.82 -4.07 58.79
C GLY A 6 -40.98 -3.89 57.28
N PHE A 7 -41.17 -2.64 56.87
CA PHE A 7 -40.85 -2.16 55.52
C PHE A 7 -39.43 -1.61 55.54
N THR A 8 -38.46 -2.36 55.03
CA THR A 8 -37.09 -1.87 54.81
C THR A 8 -36.44 -2.57 53.61
N LEU A 9 -35.96 -1.72 52.68
CA LEU A 9 -34.81 -1.88 51.78
C LEU A 9 -34.94 -2.97 50.68
N SER A 10 -34.74 -2.76 49.37
CA SER A 10 -33.62 -2.07 48.70
C SER A 10 -33.84 -2.05 47.16
N LEU A 11 -33.33 -1.00 46.51
CA LEU A 11 -33.00 -0.72 45.09
C LEU A 11 -32.88 -1.94 44.12
N PRO A 12 -33.23 -1.79 42.81
CA PRO A 12 -32.21 -1.31 41.88
C PRO A 12 -32.69 -0.23 40.90
N LEU A 13 -31.80 0.73 40.75
CA LEU A 13 -31.62 1.69 39.68
C LEU A 13 -31.63 0.96 38.33
N LEU A 14 -32.64 1.21 37.48
CA LEU A 14 -32.65 0.72 36.11
C LEU A 14 -31.63 1.55 35.31
N MET A 15 -30.41 1.02 35.20
CA MET A 15 -29.40 1.49 34.28
C MET A 15 -29.90 1.27 32.85
N ILE A 16 -30.28 2.35 32.17
CA ILE A 16 -30.36 2.40 30.71
C ILE A 16 -28.92 2.23 30.19
N ALA A 17 -28.61 1.02 29.72
CA ALA A 17 -27.39 0.75 29.00
C ALA A 17 -27.51 1.37 27.60
N CYS A 18 -26.70 2.39 27.33
CA CYS A 18 -26.49 2.89 25.98
C CYS A 18 -25.62 1.85 25.25
N ALA A 19 -26.25 0.93 24.53
CA ALA A 19 -25.53 0.01 23.66
C ALA A 19 -25.02 0.79 22.45
N THR A 20 -23.76 1.27 22.51
CA THR A 20 -23.00 1.58 21.30
C THR A 20 -22.82 0.26 20.56
N THR A 21 -23.53 0.09 19.45
CA THR A 21 -23.16 -0.90 18.44
C THR A 21 -21.76 -0.53 17.97
N ALA A 22 -20.77 -1.40 18.21
CA ALA A 22 -19.48 -1.26 17.57
C ALA A 22 -19.74 -1.22 16.05
N PRO A 23 -19.25 -0.20 15.31
CA PRO A 23 -19.29 -0.25 13.86
C PRO A 23 -18.56 -1.52 13.43
N GLU A 24 -19.17 -2.24 12.49
CA GLU A 24 -18.55 -3.38 11.81
C GLU A 24 -17.14 -2.96 11.38
N GLU A 25 -16.12 -3.58 11.98
CA GLU A 25 -14.75 -3.30 11.60
C GLU A 25 -14.63 -3.64 10.12
N PRO A 26 -14.30 -2.68 9.24
CA PRO A 26 -14.11 -3.00 7.84
C PRO A 26 -13.07 -4.11 7.80
N GLN A 27 -13.42 -5.25 7.21
CA GLN A 27 -12.46 -6.30 6.99
C GLN A 27 -11.38 -5.72 6.09
N TYR A 28 -10.26 -5.31 6.70
CA TYR A 28 -9.04 -4.97 5.99
C TYR A 28 -8.55 -6.27 5.37
N GLN A 29 -9.05 -6.58 4.17
CA GLN A 29 -8.38 -7.52 3.30
C GLN A 29 -7.05 -6.86 2.95
N GLU A 30 -6.00 -7.31 3.63
CA GLU A 30 -4.62 -7.08 3.24
C GLU A 30 -4.49 -7.58 1.80
N ARG A 31 -4.67 -6.69 0.81
CA ARG A 31 -4.41 -7.02 -0.58
C ARG A 31 -2.91 -7.26 -0.65
N GLU A 32 -2.51 -8.52 -0.80
CA GLU A 32 -1.11 -8.88 -1.01
C GLU A 32 -0.55 -7.96 -2.10
N ALA A 33 0.39 -7.11 -1.71
CA ALA A 33 0.97 -6.11 -2.58
C ALA A 33 1.79 -6.82 -3.66
N GLY A 34 1.15 -7.24 -4.76
CA GLY A 34 1.87 -7.84 -5.89
C GLY A 34 1.18 -8.98 -6.63
N ALA A 35 0.04 -9.51 -6.16
CA ALA A 35 -0.60 -10.65 -6.82
C ALA A 35 -0.99 -10.37 -8.30
N ASP A 36 -1.35 -9.12 -8.63
CA ASP A 36 -1.90 -8.76 -9.95
C ASP A 36 -0.96 -7.92 -10.82
N HIS A 37 0.18 -7.46 -10.29
CA HIS A 37 1.11 -6.53 -10.96
C HIS A 37 2.57 -6.87 -10.67
N ALA A 38 2.97 -8.11 -10.95
CA ALA A 38 4.37 -8.50 -10.87
C ALA A 38 5.15 -7.84 -12.02
N CYS A 39 6.13 -7.02 -11.69
CA CYS A 39 7.02 -6.39 -12.65
C CYS A 39 7.85 -7.45 -13.38
N ASP A 40 7.89 -7.38 -14.72
CA ASP A 40 8.83 -8.13 -15.56
C ASP A 40 9.74 -7.17 -16.33
N ALA A 41 11.06 -7.34 -16.17
CA ALA A 41 12.09 -6.54 -16.85
C ALA A 41 12.71 -7.23 -18.08
N SER A 42 12.32 -8.46 -18.39
CA SER A 42 12.98 -9.32 -19.38
C SER A 42 12.99 -8.72 -20.80
N GLY A 43 11.89 -8.07 -21.19
CA GLY A 43 11.73 -7.45 -22.52
C GLY A 43 12.22 -6.01 -22.65
N LEU A 44 12.74 -5.39 -21.58
CA LEU A 44 12.97 -3.95 -21.54
C LEU A 44 14.42 -3.52 -21.85
N GLN A 45 15.35 -4.46 -22.02
CA GLN A 45 16.76 -4.15 -22.26
C GLN A 45 17.00 -3.30 -23.52
N GLY A 46 16.14 -3.42 -24.53
CA GLY A 46 16.19 -2.59 -25.74
C GLY A 46 15.89 -1.09 -25.53
N HIS A 47 15.49 -0.68 -24.32
CA HIS A 47 15.30 0.72 -23.96
C HIS A 47 16.51 1.38 -23.31
N ILE A 48 17.56 0.61 -22.99
CA ILE A 48 18.84 1.17 -22.56
C ILE A 48 19.43 1.98 -23.72
N GLY A 49 19.93 3.18 -23.43
CA GLY A 49 20.40 4.12 -24.46
C GLY A 49 19.33 5.08 -24.99
N HIS A 50 18.04 4.86 -24.69
CA HIS A 50 16.99 5.83 -25.00
C HIS A 50 16.90 6.93 -23.95
N THR A 51 16.32 8.08 -24.34
CA THR A 51 16.11 9.20 -23.43
C THR A 51 15.01 8.89 -22.40
N ALA A 52 15.29 9.16 -21.14
CA ALA A 52 14.35 9.17 -20.03
C ALA A 52 13.40 10.36 -20.19
N THR A 53 12.16 10.07 -20.53
CA THR A 53 11.09 11.05 -20.75
C THR A 53 9.81 10.52 -20.12
N VAL A 54 8.80 11.39 -19.96
CA VAL A 54 7.47 10.96 -19.50
C VAL A 54 6.90 9.87 -20.42
N ARG A 55 7.10 10.01 -21.74
CA ARG A 55 6.63 9.03 -22.72
C ARG A 55 7.34 7.69 -22.60
N SER A 56 8.66 7.68 -22.49
CA SER A 56 9.39 6.41 -22.30
C SER A 56 9.02 5.77 -20.96
N GLY A 57 8.87 6.54 -19.89
CA GLY A 57 8.37 6.03 -18.61
C GLY A 57 7.01 5.32 -18.70
N ALA A 58 6.06 5.90 -19.43
CA ALA A 58 4.74 5.28 -19.65
C ALA A 58 4.85 3.97 -20.44
N ILE A 59 5.69 3.93 -21.48
CA ILE A 59 5.94 2.71 -22.26
C ILE A 59 6.59 1.64 -21.39
N LEU A 60 7.58 1.99 -20.57
CA LEU A 60 8.27 1.04 -19.69
C LEU A 60 7.32 0.47 -18.62
N LEU A 61 6.44 1.30 -18.06
CA LEU A 61 5.40 0.85 -17.14
C LEU A 61 4.46 -0.17 -17.79
N GLU A 62 3.93 0.15 -18.97
CA GLU A 62 3.04 -0.73 -19.72
C GLU A 62 3.71 -2.07 -20.04
N LEU A 63 4.93 -2.03 -20.60
CA LEU A 63 5.66 -3.23 -21.01
C LEU A 63 6.09 -4.10 -19.82
N SER A 64 6.36 -3.51 -18.67
CA SER A 64 6.77 -4.26 -17.47
C SER A 64 5.61 -4.81 -16.66
N GLY A 65 4.39 -4.31 -16.86
CA GLY A 65 3.24 -4.61 -16.00
C GLY A 65 3.37 -4.09 -14.56
N ALA A 66 4.41 -3.30 -14.27
CA ALA A 66 4.63 -2.74 -12.95
C ALA A 66 3.56 -1.68 -12.62
N ARG A 67 3.22 -1.57 -11.34
CA ARG A 67 2.23 -0.60 -10.87
C ARG A 67 2.80 0.80 -10.75
N VAL A 68 4.08 0.88 -10.38
CA VAL A 68 4.78 2.13 -10.11
C VAL A 68 6.17 2.11 -10.73
N LEU A 69 6.58 3.26 -11.24
CA LEU A 69 7.92 3.49 -11.77
C LEU A 69 8.66 4.45 -10.85
N ARG A 70 9.90 4.10 -10.54
CA ARG A 70 10.84 4.94 -9.81
C ARG A 70 12.00 5.34 -10.71
N TRP A 71 12.08 6.63 -10.99
CA TRP A 71 13.24 7.24 -11.62
C TRP A 71 14.40 7.35 -10.62
N VAL A 72 15.60 6.99 -11.06
CA VAL A 72 16.84 7.11 -10.27
C VAL A 72 17.81 8.00 -11.04
N PRO A 73 18.01 9.25 -10.59
CA PRO A 73 18.97 10.17 -11.20
C PRO A 73 20.42 9.67 -11.07
N PRO A 74 21.34 10.23 -11.87
CA PRO A 74 22.76 9.90 -11.75
C PRO A 74 23.27 10.19 -10.33
N ARG A 75 24.22 9.38 -9.87
CA ARG A 75 24.92 9.56 -8.58
C ARG A 75 23.99 9.57 -7.36
N THR A 76 22.79 9.01 -7.48
CA THR A 76 21.82 8.92 -6.39
C THR A 76 21.86 7.54 -5.75
N ALA A 77 22.16 7.50 -4.45
CA ALA A 77 22.03 6.28 -3.66
C ALA A 77 20.56 6.01 -3.35
N VAL A 78 20.14 4.75 -3.48
CA VAL A 78 18.79 4.28 -3.17
C VAL A 78 18.90 3.00 -2.35
N THR A 79 17.96 2.78 -1.44
CA THR A 79 17.92 1.55 -0.63
C THR A 79 17.48 0.36 -1.49
N MET A 80 17.97 -0.84 -1.15
CA MET A 80 17.67 -2.09 -1.84
C MET A 80 16.40 -2.78 -1.29
N ASP A 81 15.37 -2.00 -1.00
CA ASP A 81 14.05 -2.51 -0.62
C ASP A 81 13.41 -3.19 -1.83
N TYR A 82 13.07 -4.49 -1.73
CA TYR A 82 12.48 -5.23 -2.85
C TYR A 82 10.95 -5.12 -2.83
N ARG A 83 10.42 -4.58 -3.92
CA ARG A 83 9.00 -4.45 -4.20
C ARG A 83 8.65 -5.09 -5.54
N PRO A 84 7.85 -6.16 -5.57
CA PRO A 84 7.53 -6.88 -6.80
C PRO A 84 6.69 -6.04 -7.77
N ASP A 85 6.04 -4.98 -7.30
CA ASP A 85 5.16 -4.11 -8.08
C ASP A 85 5.86 -2.87 -8.65
N ARG A 86 7.19 -2.74 -8.46
CA ARG A 86 7.95 -1.54 -8.81
C ARG A 86 8.95 -1.80 -9.94
N LEU A 87 8.91 -0.93 -10.93
CA LEU A 87 9.96 -0.78 -11.93
C LEU A 87 10.90 0.35 -11.50
N THR A 88 12.20 0.08 -11.45
CA THR A 88 13.23 1.08 -11.19
C THR A 88 14.03 1.35 -12.47
N VAL A 89 14.12 2.62 -12.87
CA VAL A 89 14.83 3.05 -14.09
C VAL A 89 15.88 4.10 -13.72
N SER A 90 17.14 3.81 -14.00
CA SER A 90 18.26 4.73 -13.82
C SER A 90 18.67 5.37 -15.13
N TYR A 91 19.09 6.63 -15.06
CA TYR A 91 19.61 7.39 -16.20
C TYR A 91 20.84 8.20 -15.81
N ASP A 92 21.60 8.65 -16.81
CA ASP A 92 22.80 9.47 -16.63
C ASP A 92 22.54 10.98 -16.74
N ASP A 93 23.61 11.79 -16.72
CA ASP A 93 23.51 13.25 -16.79
C ASP A 93 22.94 13.79 -18.12
N ASP A 94 22.94 12.97 -19.17
CA ASP A 94 22.36 13.29 -20.49
C ASP A 94 20.92 12.76 -20.63
N MET A 95 20.32 12.33 -19.51
CA MET A 95 18.99 11.69 -19.46
C MET A 95 18.93 10.39 -20.25
N VAL A 96 20.06 9.70 -20.47
CA VAL A 96 20.08 8.42 -21.17
C VAL A 96 19.86 7.29 -20.17
N ILE A 97 18.92 6.39 -20.47
CA ILE A 97 18.62 5.23 -19.61
C ILE A 97 19.82 4.29 -19.59
N THR A 98 20.32 3.99 -18.40
CA THR A 98 21.50 3.13 -18.19
C THR A 98 21.17 1.81 -17.50
N ARG A 99 20.05 1.74 -16.77
CA ARG A 99 19.63 0.53 -16.07
C ARG A 99 18.12 0.46 -15.93
N ILE A 100 17.59 -0.75 -16.07
CA ILE A 100 16.19 -1.07 -15.81
C ILE A 100 16.15 -2.34 -14.95
N SER A 101 15.42 -2.30 -13.84
CA SER A 101 15.27 -3.46 -12.94
C SER A 101 13.96 -3.43 -12.18
N CYS A 102 13.36 -4.60 -11.99
CA CYS A 102 12.24 -4.77 -11.05
C CYS A 102 12.76 -4.86 -9.62
N GLY A 103 11.97 -4.30 -8.69
CA GLY A 103 12.32 -4.25 -7.28
C GLY A 103 12.12 -2.89 -6.67
#